data_AF-A0A7S1BV18-F1
#
_entry.id   AF-A0A7S1BV18-F1
#
_cell.length_a   1.000
_cell.length_b   1.000
_cell.length_c   1.000
_cell.angle_alpha   90.00
_cell.angle_beta   90.00
_cell.angle_gamma   90.00
#
_symmetry.space_group_name_H-M   'P 1'
#
loop_
_entity.id
_entity.type
_entity.pdbx_description
1 polymer ?
#
loop_
_entity_poly.entity_id
_entity_poly.type
_entity_poly.pdbx_seq_one_letter_code
_entity_poly.pdbx_strand_id
1 'polypeptide(L)'
;MSASLRALRNTFIKDASASASAALSIPETEVERPFKIVVIGGTGAGKSTLLNALIGEAVLLPTNCMRACTSTIVELSYLTEACVGETYVATIEYLSPEEWAAQLDAMCRTIALARKTFLEQCRINKTEDDKKENNWLIAGTPASDAVVRLRSVYGHSMEESIMTADAITLHCHPRVLKVLSCQKIQLAAASAPELSLKLTKEIDPENQSINGTHWPLIKRVSIQGPWATLMGGLHLIDAPGLHDDNMARADVVRCFLREADAILLVSTIKRAANDKTTKDLMPLEFRRGLLSSGRLGQLAFVATQTDELVPSEIRRNLHLANSTSPIECAVARNTYTKHRLTEDFFRGVEMGLLPINREGGGAFGSFQFPVF
;
A
#
# COMPACT_ATOMS: atom_id res chain seq x y z
N MET A 1 -59.82 -14.51 -12.32
CA MET A 1 -58.86 -14.84 -11.24
C MET A 1 -59.64 -15.03 -9.95
N SER A 2 -59.55 -16.22 -9.33
CA SER A 2 -60.43 -16.68 -8.25
C SER A 2 -60.21 -15.93 -6.93
N ALA A 3 -61.25 -15.91 -6.08
CA ALA A 3 -61.25 -15.28 -4.76
C ALA A 3 -60.09 -15.74 -3.85
N SER A 4 -59.53 -16.94 -4.07
CA SER A 4 -58.34 -17.44 -3.35
C SER A 4 -57.07 -16.61 -3.56
N LEU A 5 -56.89 -15.99 -4.74
CA LEU A 5 -55.70 -15.18 -5.01
C LEU A 5 -55.76 -13.80 -4.33
N ARG A 6 -56.97 -13.25 -4.11
CA ARG A 6 -57.15 -12.03 -3.31
C ARG A 6 -56.96 -12.28 -1.82
N ALA A 7 -57.40 -13.44 -1.33
CA ALA A 7 -57.18 -13.84 0.06
C ALA A 7 -55.68 -13.97 0.36
N LEU A 8 -54.92 -14.71 -0.48
CA LEU A 8 -53.46 -14.85 -0.34
C LEU A 8 -52.71 -13.51 -0.40
N ARG A 9 -53.11 -12.60 -1.28
CA ARG A 9 -52.52 -11.25 -1.35
C ARG A 9 -52.77 -10.44 -0.09
N ASN A 10 -53.97 -10.54 0.49
CA ASN A 10 -54.33 -9.79 1.69
C ASN A 10 -53.70 -10.37 2.96
N THR A 11 -53.44 -11.68 3.02
CA THR A 11 -52.66 -12.29 4.11
C THR A 11 -51.19 -11.88 4.03
N PHE A 12 -50.58 -11.89 2.83
CA PHE A 12 -49.21 -11.42 2.62
C PHE A 12 -49.02 -9.93 2.99
N ILE A 13 -50.01 -9.08 2.69
CA ILE A 13 -49.95 -7.65 3.05
C ILE A 13 -50.11 -7.44 4.56
N LYS A 14 -50.95 -8.25 5.25
CA LYS A 14 -51.11 -8.16 6.71
C LYS A 14 -49.85 -8.60 7.46
N ASP A 15 -49.23 -9.70 7.04
CA ASP A 15 -47.98 -10.20 7.67
C ASP A 15 -46.78 -9.30 7.35
N ALA A 16 -46.76 -8.68 6.16
CA ALA A 16 -45.77 -7.67 5.82
C ALA A 16 -45.96 -6.39 6.65
N SER A 17 -47.19 -5.96 6.94
CA SER A 17 -47.44 -4.74 7.72
C SER A 17 -47.11 -4.86 9.21
N ALA A 18 -47.19 -6.07 9.78
CA ALA A 18 -46.84 -6.31 11.19
C ALA A 18 -45.32 -6.52 11.39
N SER A 19 -44.60 -7.01 10.38
CA SER A 19 -43.13 -7.15 10.42
C SER A 19 -42.38 -5.94 9.87
N ALA A 20 -43.04 -5.07 9.09
CA ALA A 20 -42.42 -3.85 8.55
C ALA A 20 -42.28 -2.73 9.60
N SER A 21 -43.14 -2.68 10.63
CA SER A 21 -43.02 -1.66 11.68
C SER A 21 -41.94 -1.97 12.74
N ALA A 22 -41.40 -3.19 12.74
CA ALA A 22 -40.24 -3.56 13.57
C ALA A 22 -38.89 -3.46 12.81
N ALA A 23 -38.95 -3.19 11.50
CA ALA A 23 -37.77 -3.11 10.62
C ALA A 23 -37.52 -1.68 10.06
N LEU A 24 -38.23 -0.67 10.57
CA LEU A 24 -38.15 0.71 10.06
C LEU A 24 -37.90 1.75 11.17
N SER A 25 -37.12 1.38 12.16
CA SER A 25 -36.25 2.33 12.85
C SER A 25 -34.83 2.08 12.35
N ILE A 26 -34.46 2.75 11.25
CA ILE A 26 -33.04 2.94 10.94
C ILE A 26 -32.49 3.68 12.17
N PRO A 27 -31.55 3.11 12.94
CA PRO A 27 -30.98 3.85 14.04
C PRO A 27 -30.31 5.09 13.46
N GLU A 28 -30.89 6.27 13.73
CA GLU A 28 -30.20 7.54 13.55
C GLU A 28 -29.07 7.59 14.57
N THR A 29 -27.95 6.95 14.25
CA THR A 29 -26.56 7.24 14.70
C THR A 29 -25.64 6.09 14.33
N GLU A 30 -25.11 6.11 13.11
CA GLU A 30 -23.77 5.61 12.86
C GLU A 30 -23.04 6.72 12.10
N VAL A 31 -21.96 7.25 12.68
CA VAL A 31 -20.97 7.97 11.88
C VAL A 31 -20.56 6.98 10.80
N GLU A 32 -21.00 7.19 9.55
CA GLU A 32 -20.74 6.25 8.46
C GLU A 32 -19.25 5.93 8.46
N ARG A 33 -18.92 4.66 8.70
CA ARG A 33 -17.53 4.22 8.72
C ARG A 33 -16.89 4.62 7.39
N PRO A 34 -15.69 5.23 7.39
CA PRO A 34 -15.10 5.69 6.15
C PRO A 34 -14.82 4.52 5.22
N PHE A 35 -15.09 4.70 3.92
CA PHE A 35 -14.77 3.71 2.90
C PHE A 35 -13.28 3.79 2.59
N LYS A 36 -12.52 2.74 2.87
CA LYS A 36 -11.06 2.74 2.77
C LYS A 36 -10.57 2.09 1.49
N ILE A 37 -9.83 2.86 0.69
CA ILE A 37 -9.10 2.36 -0.48
C ILE A 37 -7.62 2.34 -0.16
N VAL A 38 -7.01 1.16 -0.15
CA VAL A 38 -5.57 1.01 0.06
C VAL A 38 -4.84 0.85 -1.27
N VAL A 39 -3.81 1.67 -1.48
CA VAL A 39 -2.96 1.66 -2.65
C VAL A 39 -1.67 0.91 -2.33
N ILE A 40 -1.43 -0.21 -3.01
CA ILE A 40 -0.24 -1.06 -2.82
C ILE A 40 0.48 -1.26 -4.14
N GLY A 41 1.79 -1.47 -4.07
CA GLY A 41 2.63 -1.61 -5.26
C GLY A 41 4.11 -1.43 -4.92
N GLY A 42 4.98 -1.86 -5.83
CA GLY A 42 6.42 -1.74 -5.67
C GLY A 42 6.89 -0.30 -5.47
N THR A 43 8.07 -0.13 -4.89
CA THR A 43 8.74 1.19 -4.84
C THR A 43 8.99 1.68 -6.27
N GLY A 44 8.70 2.96 -6.54
CA GLY A 44 8.81 3.53 -7.88
C GLY A 44 7.64 3.21 -8.84
N ALA A 45 6.62 2.48 -8.40
CA ALA A 45 5.41 2.21 -9.21
C ALA A 45 4.50 3.44 -9.41
N GLY A 46 4.82 4.58 -8.79
CA GLY A 46 4.04 5.82 -8.94
C GLY A 46 2.79 5.94 -8.05
N LYS A 47 2.72 5.21 -6.93
CA LYS A 47 1.59 5.26 -5.97
C LYS A 47 1.28 6.67 -5.47
N SER A 48 2.26 7.35 -4.90
CA SER A 48 2.09 8.68 -4.32
C SER A 48 1.77 9.73 -5.40
N THR A 49 2.35 9.58 -6.61
CA THR A 49 2.01 10.41 -7.78
C THR A 49 0.56 10.19 -8.24
N LEU A 50 0.09 8.94 -8.27
CA LEU A 50 -1.30 8.60 -8.56
C LEU A 50 -2.25 9.23 -7.54
N LEU A 51 -1.94 9.11 -6.25
CA LEU A 51 -2.75 9.69 -5.17
C LEU A 51 -2.82 11.21 -5.26
N ASN A 52 -1.70 11.89 -5.45
CA ASN A 52 -1.63 13.33 -5.71
C ASN A 52 -2.55 13.72 -6.89
N ALA A 53 -2.48 12.99 -8.00
CA ALA A 53 -3.33 13.23 -9.16
C ALA A 53 -4.83 13.01 -8.86
N LEU A 54 -5.20 11.99 -8.06
CA LEU A 54 -6.59 11.70 -7.69
C LEU A 54 -7.21 12.77 -6.79
N ILE A 55 -6.42 13.39 -5.91
CA ILE A 55 -6.90 14.49 -5.05
C ILE A 55 -6.75 15.87 -5.72
N GLY A 56 -6.17 15.94 -6.91
CA GLY A 56 -5.96 17.18 -7.65
C GLY A 56 -4.79 18.04 -7.15
N GLU A 57 -3.85 17.44 -6.39
CA GLU A 57 -2.67 18.13 -5.86
C GLU A 57 -1.42 17.79 -6.66
N ALA A 58 -0.51 18.75 -6.83
CA ALA A 58 0.75 18.50 -7.53
C ALA A 58 1.83 17.92 -6.60
N VAL A 59 1.91 18.43 -5.37
CA VAL A 59 3.06 18.20 -4.45
C VAL A 59 2.58 18.15 -2.99
N LEU A 60 1.60 17.30 -2.67
CA LEU A 60 1.23 17.03 -1.28
C LEU A 60 2.07 15.88 -0.72
N LEU A 61 1.87 14.68 -1.26
CA LEU A 61 2.69 13.53 -0.94
C LEU A 61 4.03 13.70 -1.65
N PRO A 62 5.16 13.64 -0.94
CA PRO A 62 6.47 13.74 -1.57
C PRO A 62 6.68 12.58 -2.56
N THR A 63 6.90 12.94 -3.83
CA THR A 63 7.10 12.00 -4.95
C THR A 63 8.56 11.73 -5.24
N ASN A 64 9.46 12.56 -4.72
CA ASN A 64 10.89 12.28 -4.75
C ASN A 64 11.16 11.07 -3.86
N CYS A 65 11.94 10.12 -4.37
CA CYS A 65 12.34 8.85 -3.74
C CYS A 65 13.11 9.01 -2.41
N MET A 66 12.58 9.77 -1.46
CA MET A 66 13.00 9.79 -0.08
C MET A 66 12.48 8.49 0.54
N ARG A 67 13.41 7.59 0.87
CA ARG A 67 13.19 6.30 1.55
C ARG A 67 12.22 6.40 2.75
N ALA A 68 12.09 7.60 3.31
CA ALA A 68 11.28 7.97 4.45
C ALA A 68 9.76 8.04 4.22
N CYS A 69 9.29 8.39 3.02
CA CYS A 69 7.85 8.67 2.81
C CYS A 69 7.08 7.46 2.27
N THR A 70 7.77 6.48 1.71
CA THR A 70 7.19 5.21 1.23
C THR A 70 7.32 4.07 2.24
N SER A 71 7.68 4.36 3.49
CA SER A 71 7.88 3.38 4.57
C SER A 71 6.85 3.51 5.70
N THR A 72 6.06 4.57 5.68
CA THR A 72 4.97 4.84 6.63
C THR A 72 3.63 4.85 5.88
N ILE A 73 2.57 4.40 6.56
CA ILE A 73 1.20 4.48 6.02
C ILE A 73 0.76 5.94 6.02
N VAL A 74 0.34 6.46 4.87
CA VAL A 74 -0.26 7.79 4.76
C VAL A 74 -1.76 7.65 4.44
N GLU A 75 -2.61 8.27 5.24
CA GLU A 75 -4.06 8.24 5.09
C GLU A 75 -4.56 9.63 4.72
N LEU A 76 -5.23 9.76 3.57
CA LEU A 76 -5.84 10.98 3.08
C LEU A 76 -7.35 10.93 3.30
N SER A 77 -7.91 12.00 3.85
CA SER A 77 -9.34 12.12 4.12
C SER A 77 -9.82 13.56 3.93
N TYR A 78 -11.14 13.76 3.85
CA TYR A 78 -11.72 15.09 3.74
C TYR A 78 -11.67 15.83 5.09
N LEU A 79 -11.36 17.13 5.05
CA LEU A 79 -11.43 18.00 6.21
C LEU A 79 -12.87 18.52 6.41
N THR A 80 -13.55 18.02 7.44
CA THR A 80 -14.95 18.39 7.75
C THR A 80 -15.08 19.69 8.55
N GLU A 81 -14.13 19.97 9.44
CA GLU A 81 -14.11 21.16 10.29
C GLU A 81 -12.77 21.87 10.13
N ALA A 82 -12.78 23.04 9.49
CA ALA A 82 -11.58 23.86 9.29
C ALA A 82 -11.65 25.12 10.15
N CYS A 83 -10.59 25.39 10.92
CA CYS A 83 -10.39 26.72 11.50
C CYS A 83 -10.13 27.74 10.38
N VAL A 84 -10.43 29.01 10.61
CA VAL A 84 -10.21 30.08 9.63
C VAL A 84 -8.72 30.14 9.26
N GLY A 85 -8.39 29.79 8.01
CA GLY A 85 -7.02 29.79 7.48
C GLY A 85 -6.30 28.43 7.49
N GLU A 86 -6.89 27.38 8.09
CA GLU A 86 -6.34 26.02 8.10
C GLU A 86 -7.04 25.16 7.05
N THR A 87 -6.50 25.18 5.84
CA THR A 87 -7.05 24.41 4.71
C THR A 87 -6.60 22.95 4.74
N TYR A 88 -5.42 22.69 5.32
CA TYR A 88 -4.82 21.36 5.42
C TYR A 88 -4.36 21.09 6.85
N VAL A 89 -4.66 19.88 7.34
CA VAL A 89 -4.24 19.40 8.66
C VAL A 89 -3.58 18.05 8.50
N ALA A 90 -2.40 17.86 9.07
CA ALA A 90 -1.74 16.56 9.13
C ALA A 90 -1.48 16.17 10.59
N THR A 91 -1.70 14.91 10.91
CA THR A 91 -1.39 14.30 12.20
C THR A 91 -0.36 13.21 11.98
N ILE A 92 0.81 13.35 12.60
CA ILE A 92 1.86 12.35 12.64
C ILE A 92 1.69 11.55 13.93
N GLU A 93 1.42 10.26 13.81
CA GLU A 93 1.37 9.32 14.93
C GLU A 93 2.69 8.54 15.00
N TYR A 94 3.35 8.59 16.15
CA TYR A 94 4.56 7.82 16.42
C TYR A 94 4.22 6.46 17.00
N LEU A 95 5.15 5.51 16.86
CA LEU A 95 5.06 4.21 17.53
C LEU A 95 5.03 4.39 19.04
N SER A 96 4.35 3.49 19.74
CA SER A 96 4.51 3.35 21.19
C SER A 96 5.90 2.79 21.53
N PRO A 97 6.42 3.04 22.75
CA PRO A 97 7.66 2.43 23.23
C PRO A 97 7.69 0.91 23.08
N GLU A 98 6.56 0.25 23.32
CA GLU A 98 6.40 -1.20 23.22
C GLU A 98 6.43 -1.68 21.77
N GLU A 99 5.72 -1.00 20.86
CA GLU A 99 5.75 -1.32 19.43
C GLU A 99 7.16 -1.14 18.84
N TRP A 100 7.87 -0.07 19.24
CA TRP A 100 9.26 0.13 18.82
C TRP A 100 10.19 -0.93 19.38
N ALA A 101 10.05 -1.29 20.66
CA ALA A 101 10.87 -2.35 21.27
C ALA A 101 10.73 -3.68 20.52
N ALA A 102 9.50 -4.07 20.18
CA ALA A 102 9.24 -5.29 19.43
C ALA A 102 9.88 -5.26 18.02
N GLN A 103 9.78 -4.13 17.32
CA GLN A 103 10.40 -3.95 16.00
C GLN A 103 11.94 -3.95 16.08
N LEU A 104 12.51 -3.28 17.07
CA LEU A 104 13.94 -3.22 17.33
C LEU A 104 14.51 -4.62 17.59
N ASP A 105 13.86 -5.38 18.46
CA ASP A 105 14.23 -6.75 18.81
C ASP A 105 14.17 -7.69 17.58
N ALA A 106 13.16 -7.55 16.72
CA ALA A 106 13.09 -8.27 15.45
C ALA A 106 14.24 -7.90 14.50
N MET A 107 14.54 -6.61 14.34
CA MET A 107 15.66 -6.13 13.51
C MET A 107 17.01 -6.62 14.04
N CYS A 108 17.24 -6.53 15.35
CA CYS A 108 18.44 -7.02 16.02
C CYS A 108 18.64 -8.52 15.81
N ARG A 109 17.56 -9.33 15.93
CA ARG A 109 17.62 -10.77 15.60
C ARG A 109 18.01 -11.04 14.16
N THR A 110 17.43 -10.32 13.20
CA THR A 110 17.73 -10.48 11.77
C THR A 110 19.20 -10.15 11.48
N ILE A 111 19.72 -9.07 12.07
CA ILE A 111 21.12 -8.68 11.99
C ILE A 111 22.05 -9.74 12.59
N ALA A 112 21.74 -10.19 13.82
CA ALA A 112 22.54 -11.19 14.53
C ALA A 112 22.58 -12.54 13.79
N LEU A 113 21.45 -12.96 13.21
CA LEU A 113 21.35 -14.19 12.42
C LEU A 113 22.23 -14.10 11.17
N ALA A 114 22.11 -13.03 10.38
CA ALA A 114 22.90 -12.85 9.17
C ALA A 114 24.41 -12.85 9.46
N ARG A 115 24.82 -12.16 10.53
CA ARG A 115 26.22 -12.15 11.00
C ARG A 115 26.69 -13.55 11.41
N LYS A 116 25.87 -14.31 12.16
CA LYS A 116 26.20 -15.69 12.57
C LYS A 116 26.37 -16.61 11.36
N THR A 117 25.44 -16.57 10.40
CA THR A 117 25.48 -17.38 9.18
C THR A 117 26.75 -17.09 8.37
N PHE A 118 27.14 -15.82 8.25
CA PHE A 118 28.39 -15.45 7.57
C PHE A 118 29.62 -16.00 8.30
N LEU A 119 29.70 -15.85 9.62
CA LEU A 119 30.84 -16.36 10.42
C LEU A 119 30.96 -17.89 10.33
N GLU A 120 29.83 -18.62 10.27
CA GLU A 120 29.82 -20.06 10.03
C GLU A 120 30.34 -20.42 8.62
N GLN A 121 29.98 -19.66 7.59
CA GLN A 121 30.48 -19.85 6.23
C GLN A 121 31.99 -19.60 6.12
N CYS A 122 32.52 -18.55 6.76
CA CYS A 122 33.96 -18.27 6.80
C CYS A 122 34.76 -19.35 7.55
N ARG A 123 34.16 -20.02 8.54
CA ARG A 123 34.81 -21.16 9.22
C ARG A 123 34.99 -22.36 8.30
N ILE A 124 34.09 -22.55 7.33
CA ILE A 124 34.08 -23.67 6.40
C ILE A 124 35.01 -23.38 5.20
N ASN A 125 34.97 -22.15 4.67
CA ASN A 125 35.78 -21.72 3.53
C ASN A 125 37.00 -20.92 4.01
N LYS A 126 38.12 -21.60 4.28
CA LYS A 126 39.39 -20.93 4.64
C LYS A 126 40.03 -20.28 3.39
N THR A 127 39.61 -19.08 3.05
CA THR A 127 40.31 -18.20 2.09
C THR A 127 40.85 -16.97 2.81
N GLU A 128 42.11 -16.60 2.54
CA GLU A 128 42.83 -15.54 3.29
C GLU A 128 42.32 -14.11 3.00
N ASP A 129 41.40 -13.93 2.04
CA ASP A 129 40.90 -12.63 1.57
C ASP A 129 39.66 -12.09 2.30
N ASP A 130 39.05 -12.83 3.24
CA ASP A 130 37.81 -12.44 3.93
C ASP A 130 38.00 -11.45 5.10
N LYS A 131 39.09 -10.67 5.13
CA LYS A 131 39.45 -9.76 6.24
C LYS A 131 38.65 -8.46 6.33
N LYS A 132 37.56 -8.30 5.57
CA LYS A 132 36.66 -7.14 5.74
C LYS A 132 35.47 -7.54 6.61
N GLU A 133 35.46 -7.08 7.86
CA GLU A 133 34.45 -7.37 8.90
C GLU A 133 32.99 -7.06 8.50
N ASN A 134 32.74 -6.32 7.42
CA ASN A 134 31.42 -5.92 6.94
C ASN A 134 30.97 -6.58 5.62
N ASN A 135 31.68 -7.57 5.09
CA ASN A 135 31.29 -8.24 3.82
C ASN A 135 30.01 -9.09 3.93
N TRP A 136 29.49 -9.28 5.14
CA TRP A 136 28.26 -10.04 5.39
C TRP A 136 26.97 -9.26 5.12
N LEU A 137 27.03 -7.92 5.07
CA LEU A 137 25.86 -7.08 4.87
C LEU A 137 25.58 -6.86 3.38
N ILE A 138 24.88 -7.81 2.77
CA ILE A 138 24.54 -7.79 1.34
C ILE A 138 23.35 -6.86 1.10
N ALA A 139 23.49 -5.89 0.19
CA ALA A 139 22.43 -4.96 -0.18
C ALA A 139 21.18 -5.70 -0.69
N GLY A 140 19.99 -5.23 -0.27
CA GLY A 140 18.70 -5.86 -0.63
C GLY A 140 18.33 -7.08 0.22
N THR A 141 19.09 -7.39 1.27
CA THR A 141 18.69 -8.41 2.27
C THR A 141 17.93 -7.77 3.44
N PRO A 142 17.07 -8.54 4.15
CA PRO A 142 16.38 -8.03 5.35
C PRO A 142 17.31 -7.46 6.43
N ALA A 143 18.53 -8.02 6.54
CA ALA A 143 19.54 -7.50 7.46
C ALA A 143 20.09 -6.14 7.01
N SER A 144 20.32 -5.94 5.71
CA SER A 144 20.73 -4.64 5.16
C SER A 144 19.67 -3.58 5.38
N ASP A 145 18.39 -3.91 5.15
CA ASP A 145 17.27 -3.00 5.37
C ASP A 145 17.11 -2.65 6.86
N ALA A 146 17.26 -3.62 7.75
CA ALA A 146 17.25 -3.40 9.20
C ALA A 146 18.38 -2.44 9.63
N VAL A 147 19.61 -2.64 9.14
CA VAL A 147 20.74 -1.74 9.44
C VAL A 147 20.49 -0.34 8.89
N VAL A 148 19.98 -0.19 7.65
CA VAL A 148 19.63 1.10 7.06
C VAL A 148 18.59 1.82 7.91
N ARG A 149 17.56 1.10 8.38
CA ARG A 149 16.51 1.64 9.24
C ARG A 149 17.05 2.10 10.59
N LEU A 150 17.89 1.30 11.24
CA LEU A 150 18.52 1.67 12.52
C LEU A 150 19.48 2.86 12.37
N ARG A 151 20.34 2.85 11.35
CA ARG A 151 21.22 4.00 11.04
C ARG A 151 20.42 5.27 10.76
N SER A 152 19.23 5.15 10.19
CA SER A 152 18.35 6.31 9.99
C SER A 152 17.91 6.89 11.33
N VAL A 153 17.56 6.09 12.34
CA VAL A 153 17.13 6.58 13.67
C VAL A 153 18.29 7.14 14.50
N TYR A 154 19.35 6.34 14.63
CA TYR A 154 20.43 6.60 15.58
C TYR A 154 21.61 7.36 14.95
N GLY A 155 21.72 7.40 13.62
CA GLY A 155 22.87 7.96 12.93
C GLY A 155 24.10 7.04 13.00
N HIS A 156 25.22 7.55 12.47
CA HIS A 156 26.49 6.82 12.42
C HIS A 156 27.23 6.75 13.77
N SER A 157 26.80 7.52 14.78
CA SER A 157 27.42 7.51 16.12
C SER A 157 27.17 6.22 16.90
N MET A 158 26.13 5.45 16.56
CA MET A 158 25.79 4.17 17.19
C MET A 158 26.09 2.97 16.29
N GLU A 159 26.99 3.13 15.31
CA GLU A 159 27.32 2.07 14.34
C GLU A 159 27.77 0.76 15.01
N GLU A 160 28.55 0.84 16.07
CA GLU A 160 28.99 -0.34 16.84
C GLU A 160 27.80 -1.06 17.49
N SER A 161 26.90 -0.33 18.16
CA SER A 161 25.69 -0.90 18.79
C SER A 161 24.73 -1.48 17.76
N ILE A 162 24.61 -0.87 16.58
CA ILE A 162 23.80 -1.37 15.46
C ILE A 162 24.38 -2.68 14.92
N MET A 163 25.70 -2.72 14.68
CA MET A 163 26.40 -3.89 14.11
C MET A 163 26.53 -5.06 15.10
N THR A 164 26.54 -4.77 16.39
CA THR A 164 26.50 -5.76 17.47
C THR A 164 25.08 -6.16 17.87
N ALA A 165 24.06 -5.51 17.29
CA ALA A 165 22.65 -5.73 17.58
C ALA A 165 22.31 -5.56 19.08
N ASP A 166 22.92 -4.59 19.75
CA ASP A 166 22.67 -4.29 21.16
C ASP A 166 21.31 -3.57 21.34
N ALA A 167 20.25 -4.36 21.43
CA ALA A 167 18.89 -3.88 21.58
C ALA A 167 18.69 -3.04 22.85
N ILE A 168 19.42 -3.32 23.94
CA ILE A 168 19.24 -2.62 25.22
C ILE A 168 19.74 -1.18 25.09
N THR A 169 20.95 -1.00 24.57
CA THR A 169 21.53 0.35 24.37
C THR A 169 20.73 1.16 23.37
N LEU A 170 20.27 0.54 22.28
CA LEU A 170 19.44 1.21 21.28
C LEU A 170 18.07 1.62 21.86
N HIS A 171 17.42 0.75 22.64
CA HIS A 171 16.13 1.05 23.25
C HIS A 171 16.20 2.22 24.25
N CYS A 172 17.26 2.28 25.06
CA CYS A 172 17.45 3.31 26.08
C CYS A 172 17.95 4.65 25.53
N HIS A 173 18.06 4.81 24.21
CA HIS A 173 18.63 6.01 23.61
C HIS A 173 17.73 7.25 23.88
N PRO A 174 18.24 8.33 24.52
CA PRO A 174 17.42 9.45 25.00
C PRO A 174 16.59 10.14 23.91
N ARG A 175 17.14 10.24 22.69
CA ARG A 175 16.43 10.83 21.54
C ARG A 175 15.19 10.02 21.16
N VAL A 176 15.31 8.70 21.14
CA VAL A 176 14.20 7.81 20.77
C VAL A 176 13.12 7.89 21.84
N LEU A 177 13.50 7.84 23.11
CA LEU A 177 12.56 8.00 24.23
C LEU A 177 11.84 9.36 24.17
N LYS A 178 12.54 10.45 23.84
CA LYS A 178 11.93 11.77 23.66
C LYS A 178 10.90 11.76 22.51
N VAL A 179 11.25 11.21 21.36
CA VAL A 179 10.33 11.17 20.21
C VAL A 179 9.13 10.27 20.48
N LEU A 180 9.34 9.06 21.02
CA LEU A 180 8.25 8.12 21.32
C LEU A 180 7.36 8.59 22.48
N SER A 181 7.86 9.49 23.34
CA SER A 181 7.01 10.15 24.35
C SER A 181 5.99 11.10 23.72
N CYS A 182 6.31 11.67 22.55
CA CYS A 182 5.40 12.44 21.73
C CYS A 182 4.54 11.49 20.90
N GLN A 183 3.42 11.02 21.43
CA GLN A 183 2.55 10.07 20.73
C GLN A 183 2.02 10.62 19.39
N LYS A 184 1.64 11.91 19.36
CA LYS A 184 1.05 12.57 18.19
C LYS A 184 1.53 14.01 18.04
N ILE A 185 1.76 14.44 16.81
CA ILE A 185 2.02 15.83 16.43
C ILE A 185 1.01 16.25 15.37
N GLN A 186 0.41 17.42 15.54
CA GLN A 186 -0.50 17.99 14.56
C GLN A 186 0.16 19.20 13.89
N LEU A 187 0.03 19.27 12.57
CA LEU A 187 0.54 20.32 11.70
C LEU A 187 -0.64 20.89 10.91
N ALA A 188 -0.77 22.21 10.86
CA ALA A 188 -1.74 22.87 10.00
C ALA A 188 -1.02 23.73 8.95
N ALA A 189 -1.62 23.89 7.78
CA ALA A 189 -1.10 24.72 6.71
C ALA A 189 -2.24 25.31 5.85
N ALA A 190 -1.96 26.45 5.21
CA ALA A 190 -2.92 27.10 4.33
C ALA A 190 -2.92 26.49 2.91
N SER A 191 -1.83 25.80 2.54
CA SER A 191 -1.65 25.20 1.20
C SER A 191 -0.96 23.83 1.25
N ALA A 192 -1.21 22.99 0.24
CA ALA A 192 -0.59 21.67 0.13
C ALA A 192 0.95 21.71 0.07
N PRO A 193 1.61 22.63 -0.68
CA PRO A 193 3.08 22.71 -0.70
C PRO A 193 3.67 23.10 0.67
N GLU A 194 3.00 24.00 1.40
CA GLU A 194 3.41 24.38 2.75
C GLU A 194 3.30 23.20 3.72
N LEU A 195 2.21 22.43 3.64
CA LEU A 195 2.06 21.22 4.45
C LEU A 195 3.13 20.18 4.11
N SER A 196 3.38 19.97 2.81
CA SER A 196 4.40 19.04 2.33
C SER A 196 5.77 19.40 2.91
N LEU A 197 6.16 20.69 2.88
CA LEU A 197 7.41 21.16 3.46
C LEU A 197 7.47 20.94 4.98
N LYS A 198 6.37 21.20 5.71
CA LYS A 198 6.28 20.94 7.16
C LYS A 198 6.42 19.44 7.46
N LEU A 199 5.73 18.59 6.71
CA LEU A 199 5.83 17.13 6.82
C LEU A 199 7.25 16.63 6.55
N THR A 200 7.89 17.08 5.46
CA THR A 200 9.27 16.71 5.14
C THR A 200 10.21 17.07 6.28
N LYS A 201 10.09 18.27 6.86
CA LYS A 201 10.92 18.70 8.00
C LYS A 201 10.76 17.83 9.24
N GLU A 202 9.55 17.37 9.54
CA GLU A 202 9.28 16.52 10.71
C GLU A 202 9.65 15.05 10.50
N ILE A 203 9.42 14.52 9.30
CA ILE A 203 9.66 13.12 8.94
C ILE A 203 11.15 12.87 8.63
N ASP A 204 11.76 13.78 7.87
CA ASP A 204 13.14 13.70 7.37
C ASP A 204 13.83 15.07 7.48
N PRO A 205 14.21 15.50 8.71
CA PRO A 205 14.92 16.76 8.90
C PRO A 205 16.25 16.76 8.14
N GLU A 206 16.45 17.70 7.22
CA GLU A 206 17.55 17.79 6.22
C GLU A 206 19.00 17.77 6.75
N ASN A 207 19.25 17.65 8.07
CA ASN A 207 20.59 17.50 8.63
C ASN A 207 20.99 16.03 8.86
N GLN A 208 21.08 15.31 7.74
CA GLN A 208 21.35 13.86 7.62
C GLN A 208 22.68 13.35 8.22
N SER A 209 23.57 14.20 8.75
CA SER A 209 24.94 13.78 9.12
C SER A 209 25.18 13.52 10.61
N ILE A 210 24.36 14.01 11.54
CA ILE A 210 24.69 13.91 12.98
C ILE A 210 23.53 13.37 13.83
N ASN A 211 22.28 13.72 13.50
CA ASN A 211 21.18 13.50 14.44
C ASN A 211 20.18 12.41 14.03
N GLY A 212 20.23 11.84 12.82
CA GLY A 212 19.25 10.86 12.35
C GLY A 212 17.87 11.45 12.00
N THR A 213 17.00 10.65 11.40
CA THR A 213 15.66 10.98 10.91
C THR A 213 14.57 10.31 11.76
N HIS A 214 13.32 10.77 11.64
CA HIS A 214 12.20 10.28 12.46
C HIS A 214 11.34 9.25 11.76
N TRP A 215 11.39 9.17 10.42
CA TRP A 215 10.54 8.27 9.63
C TRP A 215 10.45 6.82 10.14
N PRO A 216 11.51 6.17 10.69
CA PRO A 216 11.37 4.80 11.16
C PRO A 216 10.51 4.65 12.42
N LEU A 217 10.32 5.75 13.16
CA LEU A 217 9.55 5.81 14.41
C LEU A 217 8.09 6.23 14.16
N ILE A 218 7.74 6.61 12.93
CA ILE A 218 6.38 7.05 12.59
C ILE A 218 5.55 5.83 12.22
N LYS A 219 4.40 5.71 12.89
CA LYS A 219 3.41 4.67 12.67
C LYS A 219 2.48 5.02 11.50
N ARG A 220 1.95 6.24 11.49
CA ARG A 220 0.98 6.71 10.51
C ARG A 220 1.01 8.22 10.35
N VAL A 221 0.76 8.69 9.14
CA VAL A 221 0.49 10.10 8.86
C VAL A 221 -0.93 10.21 8.32
N SER A 222 -1.81 10.94 9.02
CA SER A 222 -3.16 11.21 8.57
C SER A 222 -3.25 12.64 8.08
N ILE A 223 -3.63 12.85 6.82
CA ILE A 223 -3.74 14.17 6.19
C ILE A 223 -5.19 14.42 5.82
N GLN A 224 -5.69 15.57 6.23
CA GLN A 224 -7.00 16.09 5.93
C GLN A 224 -6.86 17.35 5.08
N GLY A 225 -7.66 17.43 4.02
CA GLY A 225 -7.67 18.55 3.10
C GLY A 225 -9.03 18.75 2.44
N PRO A 226 -9.21 19.82 1.67
CA PRO A 226 -10.51 20.25 1.14
C PRO A 226 -10.85 19.51 -0.17
N TRP A 227 -10.59 18.20 -0.25
CA TRP A 227 -10.71 17.45 -1.50
C TRP A 227 -12.13 16.95 -1.71
N ALA A 228 -12.84 17.55 -2.68
CA ALA A 228 -14.21 17.17 -3.03
C ALA A 228 -14.35 15.68 -3.39
N THR A 229 -13.30 15.07 -3.94
CA THR A 229 -13.24 13.63 -4.25
C THR A 229 -13.33 12.75 -3.00
N LEU A 230 -12.94 13.26 -1.82
CA LEU A 230 -12.95 12.53 -0.56
C LEU A 230 -14.15 12.86 0.35
N MET A 231 -14.93 13.90 0.01
CA MET A 231 -16.01 14.44 0.83
C MET A 231 -17.07 13.40 1.22
N GLY A 232 -17.33 12.42 0.36
CA GLY A 232 -18.29 11.34 0.60
C GLY A 232 -17.83 10.24 1.56
N GLY A 233 -16.95 10.55 2.52
CA GLY A 233 -16.43 9.58 3.49
C GLY A 233 -15.37 8.63 2.91
N LEU A 234 -14.68 9.02 1.83
CA LEU A 234 -13.65 8.20 1.19
C LEU A 234 -12.29 8.48 1.82
N HIS A 235 -11.58 7.42 2.22
CA HIS A 235 -10.22 7.48 2.73
C HIS A 235 -9.27 6.77 1.76
N LEU A 236 -8.25 7.51 1.28
CA LEU A 236 -7.20 6.94 0.42
C LEU A 236 -5.96 6.67 1.25
N ILE A 237 -5.47 5.44 1.21
CA ILE A 237 -4.33 5.01 2.03
C ILE A 237 -3.16 4.67 1.11
N ASP A 238 -2.08 5.45 1.18
CA ASP A 238 -0.79 5.08 0.59
C ASP A 238 -0.10 4.08 1.51
N ALA A 239 -0.01 2.83 1.07
CA ALA A 239 0.73 1.82 1.81
C ALA A 239 2.21 1.86 1.41
N PRO A 240 3.11 1.57 2.36
CA PRO A 240 4.53 1.52 2.08
C PRO A 240 4.87 0.51 0.98
N GLY A 241 5.97 0.78 0.26
CA GLY A 241 6.50 -0.12 -0.74
C GLY A 241 6.76 -1.50 -0.14
N LEU A 242 6.30 -2.54 -0.81
CA LEU A 242 6.50 -3.92 -0.40
C LEU A 242 7.97 -4.29 -0.68
N HIS A 243 8.83 -4.15 0.34
CA HIS A 243 10.27 -4.46 0.25
C HIS A 243 10.50 -5.99 0.17
N ASP A 244 11.68 -6.38 -0.32
CA ASP A 244 12.00 -7.58 -1.11
C ASP A 244 11.95 -8.96 -0.40
N ASP A 245 11.11 -9.14 0.61
CA ASP A 245 10.86 -10.48 1.19
C ASP A 245 9.53 -11.06 0.67
N ASN A 246 9.61 -11.96 -0.33
CA ASN A 246 8.47 -12.50 -1.07
C ASN A 246 7.32 -13.00 -0.19
N MET A 247 7.62 -13.57 0.97
CA MET A 247 6.61 -14.13 1.88
C MET A 247 5.93 -13.07 2.75
N ALA A 248 6.67 -12.07 3.24
CA ALA A 248 6.11 -10.99 4.04
C ALA A 248 5.12 -10.12 3.23
N ARG A 249 5.32 -10.02 1.92
CA ARG A 249 4.49 -9.21 1.02
C ARG A 249 3.03 -9.66 0.95
N ALA A 250 2.79 -10.96 0.84
CA ALA A 250 1.43 -11.50 0.82
C ALA A 250 0.70 -11.27 2.16
N ASP A 251 1.41 -11.38 3.29
CA ASP A 251 0.83 -11.15 4.61
C ASP A 251 0.50 -9.68 4.85
N VAL A 252 1.36 -8.76 4.39
CA VAL A 252 1.08 -7.32 4.42
C VAL A 252 -0.17 -6.98 3.61
N VAL A 253 -0.30 -7.53 2.38
CA VAL A 253 -1.51 -7.33 1.58
C VAL A 253 -2.75 -7.94 2.24
N ARG A 254 -2.63 -9.12 2.87
CA ARG A 254 -3.72 -9.72 3.64
C ARG A 254 -4.12 -8.87 4.83
N CYS A 255 -3.16 -8.25 5.52
CA CYS A 255 -3.45 -7.28 6.58
C CYS A 255 -4.23 -6.09 6.04
N PHE A 256 -3.80 -5.49 4.92
CA PHE A 256 -4.53 -4.39 4.30
C PHE A 256 -5.92 -4.81 3.83
N LEU A 257 -6.11 -6.00 3.27
CA LEU A 257 -7.46 -6.50 2.90
C LEU A 257 -8.42 -6.66 4.09
N ARG A 258 -7.90 -6.85 5.30
CA ARG A 258 -8.77 -6.92 6.50
C ARG A 258 -9.28 -5.54 6.89
N GLU A 259 -8.51 -4.49 6.61
CA GLU A 259 -8.81 -3.11 7.00
C GLU A 259 -9.40 -2.27 5.85
N ALA A 260 -9.23 -2.70 4.60
CA ALA A 260 -9.65 -1.99 3.41
C ALA A 260 -10.99 -2.49 2.87
N ASP A 261 -11.80 -1.56 2.34
CA ASP A 261 -13.00 -1.90 1.58
C ASP A 261 -12.68 -2.14 0.09
N ALA A 262 -11.60 -1.53 -0.41
CA ALA A 262 -11.02 -1.83 -1.72
C ALA A 262 -9.49 -1.64 -1.76
N ILE A 263 -8.84 -2.30 -2.72
CA ILE A 263 -7.39 -2.27 -2.94
C ILE A 263 -7.08 -1.91 -4.39
N LEU A 264 -6.15 -0.97 -4.57
CA LEU A 264 -5.53 -0.64 -5.85
C LEU A 264 -4.11 -1.20 -5.91
N LEU A 265 -3.90 -2.20 -6.78
CA LEU A 265 -2.59 -2.75 -7.09
C LEU A 265 -1.94 -1.95 -8.22
N VAL A 266 -0.92 -1.16 -7.87
CA VAL A 266 -0.24 -0.24 -8.76
C VAL A 266 1.08 -0.83 -9.26
N SER A 267 1.26 -0.85 -10.59
CA SER A 267 2.52 -1.21 -11.25
C SER A 267 2.73 -0.34 -12.48
N THR A 268 3.97 -0.16 -12.93
CA THR A 268 4.24 0.62 -14.14
C THR A 268 3.80 -0.15 -15.39
N ILE A 269 3.30 0.51 -16.42
CA ILE A 269 2.77 -0.15 -17.63
C ILE A 269 3.78 -1.08 -18.31
N LYS A 270 5.08 -0.74 -18.24
CA LYS A 270 6.18 -1.54 -18.78
C LYS A 270 6.34 -2.88 -18.07
N ARG A 271 6.04 -2.91 -16.77
CA ARG A 271 6.21 -4.08 -15.92
C ARG A 271 4.89 -4.79 -15.64
N ALA A 272 3.73 -4.13 -15.74
CA ALA A 272 2.45 -4.63 -15.28
C ALA A 272 2.16 -6.10 -15.67
N ALA A 273 2.34 -6.48 -16.94
CA ALA A 273 2.10 -7.86 -17.39
C ALA A 273 3.14 -8.89 -16.88
N ASN A 274 4.34 -8.43 -16.56
CA ASN A 274 5.49 -9.27 -16.16
C ASN A 274 5.95 -9.01 -14.72
N ASP A 275 5.20 -8.23 -13.93
CA ASP A 275 5.69 -7.76 -12.64
C ASP A 275 5.63 -8.92 -11.64
N LYS A 276 6.81 -9.48 -11.37
CA LYS A 276 6.99 -10.51 -10.35
C LYS A 276 6.44 -10.03 -9.01
N THR A 277 6.60 -8.75 -8.69
CA THR A 277 6.03 -8.12 -7.49
C THR A 277 4.52 -8.34 -7.42
N THR A 278 3.77 -7.95 -8.45
CA THR A 278 2.33 -8.17 -8.53
C THR A 278 1.92 -9.64 -8.43
N LYS A 279 2.68 -10.54 -9.07
CA LYS A 279 2.39 -11.98 -9.04
C LYS A 279 2.63 -12.56 -7.64
N ASP A 280 3.68 -12.14 -6.97
CA ASP A 280 4.01 -12.54 -5.60
C ASP A 280 2.98 -12.00 -4.59
N LEU A 281 2.38 -10.82 -4.86
CA LEU A 281 1.30 -10.26 -4.04
C LEU A 281 -0.03 -11.01 -4.18
N MET A 282 -0.19 -11.82 -5.22
CA MET A 282 -1.42 -12.53 -5.52
C MET A 282 -1.17 -14.04 -5.75
N PRO A 283 -0.71 -14.76 -4.72
CA PRO A 283 -0.55 -16.21 -4.81
C PRO A 283 -1.90 -16.87 -5.11
N LEU A 284 -1.86 -18.10 -5.65
CA LEU A 284 -3.07 -18.78 -6.12
C LEU A 284 -4.11 -18.94 -5.02
N GLU A 285 -3.68 -19.24 -3.80
CA GLU A 285 -4.53 -19.42 -2.61
C GLU A 285 -5.26 -18.12 -2.28
N PHE A 286 -4.58 -16.98 -2.42
CA PHE A 286 -5.16 -15.66 -2.17
C PHE A 286 -6.22 -15.30 -3.23
N ARG A 287 -5.91 -15.53 -4.51
CA ARG A 287 -6.86 -15.31 -5.61
C ARG A 287 -8.10 -16.20 -5.47
N ARG A 288 -7.91 -17.48 -5.12
CA ARG A 288 -9.00 -18.42 -4.81
C ARG A 288 -9.85 -17.94 -3.62
N GLY A 289 -9.23 -17.42 -2.57
CA GLY A 289 -9.93 -16.86 -1.41
C GLY A 289 -10.77 -15.61 -1.73
N LEU A 290 -10.25 -14.70 -2.56
CA LEU A 290 -11.00 -13.53 -3.03
C LEU A 290 -12.24 -13.93 -3.84
N LEU A 291 -12.09 -14.96 -4.67
CA LEU A 291 -13.17 -15.49 -5.50
C LEU A 291 -14.23 -16.21 -4.69
N SER A 292 -13.83 -17.14 -3.83
CA SER A 292 -14.76 -17.89 -2.98
C SER A 292 -15.52 -17.02 -2.00
N SER A 293 -14.93 -15.90 -1.55
CA SER A 293 -15.58 -14.93 -0.68
C SER A 293 -16.45 -13.90 -1.43
N GLY A 294 -16.48 -13.91 -2.76
CA GLY A 294 -17.20 -12.92 -3.57
C GLY A 294 -16.61 -11.51 -3.52
N ARG A 295 -15.39 -11.35 -2.99
CA ARG A 295 -14.71 -10.06 -2.77
C ARG A 295 -13.90 -9.57 -3.96
N LEU A 296 -14.06 -10.20 -5.12
CA LEU A 296 -13.29 -9.87 -6.32
C LEU A 296 -13.44 -8.40 -6.76
N GLY A 297 -14.62 -7.80 -6.56
CA GLY A 297 -14.87 -6.39 -6.85
C GLY A 297 -14.13 -5.40 -5.93
N GLN A 298 -13.50 -5.88 -4.86
CA GLN A 298 -12.70 -5.06 -3.94
C GLN A 298 -11.26 -4.89 -4.42
N LEU A 299 -10.87 -5.49 -5.55
CA LEU A 299 -9.49 -5.43 -6.05
C LEU A 299 -9.47 -4.85 -7.47
N ALA A 300 -8.62 -3.85 -7.70
CA ALA A 300 -8.36 -3.32 -9.03
C ALA A 300 -6.87 -3.16 -9.30
N PHE A 301 -6.50 -3.29 -10.57
CA PHE A 301 -5.17 -3.02 -11.07
C PHE A 301 -5.08 -1.64 -11.68
N VAL A 302 -3.98 -0.93 -11.42
CA VAL A 302 -3.69 0.37 -12.03
C VAL A 302 -2.30 0.32 -12.65
N ALA A 303 -2.24 0.45 -13.97
CA ALA A 303 -0.99 0.53 -14.71
C ALA A 303 -0.59 2.01 -14.89
N THR A 304 0.44 2.46 -14.17
CA THR A 304 0.92 3.85 -14.20
C THR A 304 1.95 4.08 -15.30
N GLN A 305 2.37 5.35 -15.50
CA GLN A 305 3.39 5.74 -16.48
C GLN A 305 3.01 5.36 -17.93
N THR A 306 1.71 5.45 -18.24
CA THR A 306 1.20 5.09 -19.57
C THR A 306 1.68 6.01 -20.68
N ASP A 307 2.12 7.21 -20.33
CA ASP A 307 2.77 8.18 -21.19
C ASP A 307 4.15 7.70 -21.71
N GLU A 308 4.81 6.77 -21.01
CA GLU A 308 6.04 6.15 -21.49
C GLU A 308 5.75 5.20 -22.66
N LEU A 309 5.80 5.72 -23.88
CA LEU A 309 5.44 5.00 -25.10
C LEU A 309 6.61 4.96 -26.09
N VAL A 310 7.00 3.76 -26.52
CA VAL A 310 7.98 3.55 -27.60
C VAL A 310 7.28 2.84 -28.76
N PRO A 311 6.71 3.59 -29.75
CA PRO A 311 5.87 3.00 -30.80
C PRO A 311 6.57 1.92 -31.63
N SER A 312 7.86 2.08 -31.90
CA SER A 312 8.65 1.11 -32.67
C SER A 312 8.75 -0.25 -31.99
N GLU A 313 8.92 -0.27 -30.66
CA GLU A 313 8.94 -1.50 -29.87
C GLU A 313 7.56 -2.15 -29.80
N ILE A 314 6.51 -1.35 -29.60
CA ILE A 314 5.13 -1.85 -29.50
C ILE A 314 4.69 -2.47 -30.82
N ARG A 315 4.96 -1.80 -31.95
CA ARG A 315 4.64 -2.36 -33.28
C ARG A 315 5.33 -3.70 -33.51
N ARG A 316 6.59 -3.82 -33.08
CA ARG A 316 7.34 -5.07 -33.19
C ARG A 316 6.76 -6.17 -32.29
N ASN A 317 6.53 -5.86 -31.01
CA ASN A 317 6.11 -6.84 -30.00
C ASN A 317 4.66 -7.30 -30.19
N LEU A 318 3.78 -6.42 -30.70
CA LEU A 318 2.36 -6.71 -30.95
C LEU A 318 2.06 -6.97 -32.45
N HIS A 319 3.10 -7.07 -33.28
CA HIS A 319 2.98 -7.32 -34.73
C HIS A 319 2.04 -6.35 -35.47
N LEU A 320 2.08 -5.06 -35.11
CA LEU A 320 1.27 -4.02 -35.73
C LEU A 320 1.94 -3.49 -37.00
N ALA A 321 1.15 -2.94 -37.92
CA ALA A 321 1.67 -2.34 -39.15
C ALA A 321 2.61 -1.17 -38.84
N ASN A 322 3.64 -0.97 -39.67
CA ASN A 322 4.58 0.14 -39.51
C ASN A 322 3.93 1.54 -39.60
N SER A 323 2.77 1.63 -40.27
CA SER A 323 1.96 2.84 -40.40
C SER A 323 1.09 3.16 -39.18
N THR A 324 0.99 2.26 -38.20
CA THR A 324 0.12 2.42 -37.03
C THR A 324 0.52 3.65 -36.21
N SER A 325 -0.43 4.53 -35.92
CA SER A 325 -0.16 5.78 -35.18
C SER A 325 0.28 5.51 -33.73
N PRO A 326 0.95 6.47 -33.05
CA PRO A 326 1.29 6.33 -31.63
C PRO A 326 0.06 6.10 -30.73
N ILE A 327 -1.08 6.74 -31.02
CA ILE A 327 -2.31 6.57 -30.24
C ILE A 327 -2.84 5.15 -30.37
N GLU A 328 -2.91 4.61 -31.59
CA GLU A 328 -3.31 3.22 -31.82
C GLU A 328 -2.34 2.23 -31.16
N CYS A 329 -1.03 2.52 -31.17
CA CYS A 329 -0.05 1.72 -30.43
C CYS A 329 -0.33 1.72 -28.92
N ALA A 330 -0.67 2.89 -28.34
CA ALA A 330 -1.00 2.99 -26.92
C ALA A 330 -2.27 2.21 -26.57
N VAL A 331 -3.33 2.33 -27.38
CA VAL A 331 -4.57 1.57 -27.21
C VAL A 331 -4.30 0.06 -27.31
N ALA A 332 -3.57 -0.38 -28.34
CA ALA A 332 -3.22 -1.79 -28.52
C ALA A 332 -2.41 -2.35 -27.34
N ARG A 333 -1.42 -1.59 -26.84
CA ARG A 333 -0.65 -1.97 -25.65
C ARG A 333 -1.54 -2.07 -24.41
N ASN A 334 -2.41 -1.09 -24.17
CA ASN A 334 -3.28 -1.08 -23.00
C ASN A 334 -4.28 -2.26 -23.03
N THR A 335 -4.87 -2.55 -24.20
CA THR A 335 -5.72 -3.73 -24.39
C THR A 335 -4.95 -5.03 -24.14
N TYR A 336 -3.73 -5.15 -24.68
CA TYR A 336 -2.88 -6.31 -24.43
C TYR A 336 -2.56 -6.50 -22.95
N THR A 337 -2.13 -5.44 -22.25
CA THR A 337 -1.81 -5.48 -20.83
C THR A 337 -3.02 -5.88 -19.99
N LYS A 338 -4.20 -5.28 -20.27
CA LYS A 338 -5.46 -5.63 -19.60
C LYS A 338 -5.83 -7.09 -19.79
N HIS A 339 -5.72 -7.61 -21.01
CA HIS A 339 -5.97 -9.02 -21.30
C HIS A 339 -4.99 -9.92 -20.54
N ARG A 340 -3.69 -9.63 -20.59
CA ARG A 340 -2.65 -10.42 -19.91
C ARG A 340 -2.81 -10.45 -18.40
N LEU A 341 -3.06 -9.31 -17.77
CA LEU A 341 -3.30 -9.24 -16.32
C LEU A 341 -4.53 -10.05 -15.91
N THR A 342 -5.60 -9.97 -16.71
CA THR A 342 -6.83 -10.75 -16.48
C THR A 342 -6.56 -12.25 -16.61
N GLU A 343 -5.87 -12.67 -17.68
CA GLU A 343 -5.49 -14.07 -17.92
C GLU A 343 -4.60 -14.61 -16.78
N ASP A 344 -3.57 -13.85 -16.39
CA ASP A 344 -2.67 -14.22 -15.28
C ASP A 344 -3.41 -14.31 -13.95
N PHE A 345 -4.34 -13.39 -13.67
CA PHE A 345 -5.17 -13.42 -12.47
C PHE A 345 -6.06 -14.66 -12.40
N PHE A 346 -6.60 -15.14 -13.52
CA PHE A 346 -7.44 -16.35 -13.53
C PHE A 346 -6.64 -17.66 -13.75
N ARG A 347 -5.33 -17.58 -14.02
CA ARG A 347 -4.51 -18.78 -14.22
C ARG A 347 -4.50 -19.69 -12.98
N GLY A 348 -4.95 -20.93 -13.14
CA GLY A 348 -5.01 -21.95 -12.07
C GLY A 348 -6.23 -21.83 -11.14
N VAL A 349 -7.12 -20.86 -11.40
CA VAL A 349 -8.42 -20.73 -10.74
C VAL A 349 -9.42 -21.64 -11.45
N GLU A 350 -10.20 -22.40 -10.70
CA GLU A 350 -11.27 -23.23 -11.25
C GLU A 350 -12.48 -22.38 -11.64
N MET A 351 -13.05 -22.64 -12.82
CA MET A 351 -14.16 -21.85 -13.38
C MET A 351 -15.41 -21.81 -12.49
N GLY A 352 -15.60 -22.80 -11.61
CA GLY A 352 -16.71 -22.85 -10.65
C GLY A 352 -16.61 -21.86 -9.48
N LEU A 353 -15.45 -21.20 -9.30
CA LEU A 353 -15.22 -20.18 -8.27
C LEU A 353 -15.44 -18.75 -8.78
N LEU A 354 -15.69 -18.56 -10.08
CA LEU A 354 -15.92 -17.23 -10.64
C LEU A 354 -17.25 -16.66 -10.10
N PRO A 355 -17.29 -15.39 -9.67
CA PRO A 355 -18.52 -14.77 -9.20
C PRO A 355 -19.57 -14.80 -10.31
N ILE A 356 -20.69 -15.48 -10.04
CA ILE A 356 -21.85 -15.60 -10.93
C ILE A 356 -22.58 -14.27 -10.90
N ASN A 357 -22.19 -13.30 -11.74
CA ASN A 357 -22.95 -12.05 -11.87
C ASN A 357 -22.92 -11.48 -13.30
N ARG A 358 -23.68 -12.15 -14.18
CA ARG A 358 -24.76 -11.64 -15.07
C ARG A 358 -24.82 -12.41 -16.39
N GLU A 359 -26.06 -12.63 -16.84
CA GLU A 359 -26.47 -13.43 -17.99
C GLU A 359 -25.74 -13.09 -19.29
N GLY A 360 -25.27 -14.13 -19.98
CA GLY A 360 -24.66 -14.03 -21.30
C GLY A 360 -23.82 -15.25 -21.61
N GLY A 361 -24.43 -16.26 -22.23
CA GLY A 361 -23.75 -17.47 -22.69
C GLY A 361 -22.68 -17.14 -23.73
N GLY A 362 -21.42 -17.23 -23.31
CA GLY A 362 -20.23 -17.12 -24.15
C GLY A 362 -19.02 -17.53 -23.34
N ALA A 363 -18.03 -18.18 -23.96
CA ALA A 363 -16.78 -18.53 -23.31
C ALA A 363 -16.19 -17.28 -22.62
N PHE A 364 -15.98 -17.36 -21.30
CA PHE A 364 -15.79 -16.26 -20.34
C PHE A 364 -17.06 -15.44 -20.04
N GLY A 365 -17.84 -15.91 -19.06
CA GLY A 365 -18.97 -15.16 -18.48
C GLY A 365 -18.53 -13.84 -17.85
N SER A 366 -18.87 -12.74 -18.54
CA SER A 366 -19.20 -11.35 -18.15
C SER A 366 -18.44 -10.58 -17.06
N PHE A 367 -17.63 -11.18 -16.19
CA PHE A 367 -16.84 -10.43 -15.21
C PHE A 367 -15.53 -9.95 -15.83
N GLN A 368 -15.44 -8.64 -16.08
CA GLN A 368 -14.19 -8.00 -16.49
C GLN A 368 -13.43 -7.55 -15.25
N PHE A 369 -12.27 -8.16 -15.00
CA PHE A 369 -11.41 -7.75 -13.91
C PHE A 369 -10.98 -6.27 -14.10
N PRO A 370 -11.15 -5.41 -13.09
CA PRO A 370 -10.89 -3.98 -13.23
C PRO A 370 -9.38 -3.74 -13.34
N VAL A 371 -8.97 -3.37 -14.55
CA VAL A 371 -7.61 -2.94 -14.89
C VAL A 371 -7.74 -1.56 -15.52
N PHE A 372 -7.08 -0.58 -14.92
CA PHE A 372 -7.07 0.83 -15.29
C PHE A 372 -5.72 1.25 -15.84
#